data_AF-A0A7I9VB97-F1
#
_entry.id   AF-A0A7I9VB97-F1
#
_cell.length_a   1.000
_cell.length_b   1.000
_cell.length_c   1.000
_cell.angle_alpha   90.00
_cell.angle_beta   90.00
_cell.angle_gamma   90.00
#
_symmetry.space_group_name_H-M   'P 1'
#
loop_
_entity.id
_entity.type
_entity.pdbx_description
1 polymer ?
#
loop_
_entity_poly.entity_id
_entity_poly.type
_entity_poly.pdbx_seq_one_letter_code
_entity_poly.pdbx_strand_id
1 'polypeptide(L)'
;MSSLNDYRTIRALVATDGLSTLFDRQVRIVRTARTDRYGIRGAVAVDGTPVKFEIIHEGRIALDEPGPNDSVIDTATLTPLDAVATKVLANDDRWADRSVASRDVIDLAMISPDGTMLARGIAKAEVAYGSTIRRALHSAVDLLTGNSDYRRHCREILRMTVSDDELVRRLGTLMASLD
;
A
#
# COMPACT_ATOMS: atom_id res chain seq x y z
N MET A 1 -17.68 -5.38 7.05
CA MET A 1 -17.33 -4.91 5.67
C MET A 1 -17.62 -3.43 5.44
N SER A 2 -16.68 -2.66 4.87
CA SER A 2 -16.88 -1.25 4.50
C SER A 2 -17.67 -1.15 3.18
N SER A 3 -18.86 -0.53 3.20
CA SER A 3 -19.63 -0.30 1.98
C SER A 3 -19.32 1.06 1.35
N LEU A 4 -19.55 1.18 0.04
CA LEU A 4 -19.50 2.48 -0.64
C LEU A 4 -20.46 3.50 0.00
N ASN A 5 -21.56 3.02 0.59
CA ASN A 5 -22.51 3.89 1.28
C ASN A 5 -21.93 4.46 2.58
N ASP A 6 -21.28 3.63 3.39
CA ASP A 6 -20.63 4.07 4.64
C ASP A 6 -19.51 5.05 4.36
N TYR A 7 -18.69 4.78 3.33
CA TYR A 7 -17.66 5.71 2.89
C TYR A 7 -18.26 7.07 2.46
N ARG A 8 -19.38 7.06 1.72
CA ARG A 8 -20.08 8.30 1.32
C ARG A 8 -20.55 9.09 2.53
N THR A 9 -21.06 8.43 3.56
CA THR A 9 -21.47 9.06 4.83
C THR A 9 -20.28 9.74 5.51
N ILE A 10 -19.17 9.03 5.68
CA ILE A 10 -17.94 9.59 6.27
C ILE A 10 -17.45 10.78 5.46
N ARG A 11 -17.44 10.66 4.12
CA ARG A 11 -16.99 11.73 3.23
C ARG A 11 -17.87 12.98 3.32
N ALA A 12 -19.19 12.81 3.39
CA ALA A 12 -20.12 13.92 3.55
C ALA A 12 -19.90 14.63 4.90
N LEU A 13 -19.75 13.86 5.97
CA LEU A 13 -19.47 14.37 7.32
C LEU A 13 -18.17 15.20 7.33
N VAL A 14 -17.08 14.69 6.75
CA VAL A 14 -15.80 15.42 6.68
C VAL A 14 -15.88 16.66 5.78
N ALA A 15 -16.67 16.62 4.70
CA ALA A 15 -16.84 17.77 3.82
C ALA A 15 -17.58 18.93 4.51
N THR A 16 -18.53 18.61 5.40
CA THR A 16 -19.32 19.60 6.14
C THR A 16 -18.63 20.08 7.40
N ASP A 17 -18.16 19.15 8.25
CA ASP A 17 -17.70 19.46 9.62
C ASP A 17 -16.18 19.41 9.78
N GLY A 18 -15.46 19.07 8.71
CA GLY A 18 -14.01 18.96 8.69
C GLY A 18 -13.49 17.65 9.30
N LEU A 19 -12.17 17.44 9.19
CA LEU A 19 -11.54 16.17 9.57
C LEU A 19 -11.61 15.87 11.08
N SER A 20 -11.69 16.90 11.91
CA SER A 20 -11.74 16.76 13.38
C SER A 20 -12.98 16.00 13.87
N THR A 21 -14.06 15.98 13.09
CA THR A 21 -15.30 15.25 13.42
C THR A 21 -15.10 13.73 13.53
N LEU A 22 -14.01 13.19 12.98
CA LEU A 22 -13.72 11.75 13.02
C LEU A 22 -13.00 11.31 14.29
N PHE A 23 -12.69 12.22 15.21
CA PHE A 23 -11.89 11.91 16.40
C PHE A 23 -12.67 12.25 17.67
N ASP A 24 -12.72 11.29 18.60
CA ASP A 24 -13.33 11.50 19.93
C ASP A 24 -12.51 12.44 20.83
N ARG A 25 -11.23 12.65 20.50
CA ARG A 25 -10.33 13.56 21.20
C ARG A 25 -9.96 14.72 20.30
N GLN A 26 -9.65 15.86 20.90
CA GLN A 26 -9.17 17.01 20.15
C GLN A 26 -7.85 16.68 19.43
N VAL A 27 -7.91 16.66 18.10
CA VAL A 27 -6.74 16.46 17.23
C VAL A 27 -6.46 17.76 16.48
N ARG A 28 -5.20 18.22 16.51
CA ARG A 28 -4.80 19.40 15.76
C ARG A 28 -4.71 19.07 14.27
N ILE A 29 -5.55 19.74 13.47
CA ILE A 29 -5.50 19.63 12.00
C ILE A 29 -4.37 20.52 11.48
N VAL A 30 -3.36 19.90 10.85
CA VAL A 30 -2.21 20.59 10.25
C VAL A 30 -2.49 20.95 8.79
N ARG A 31 -3.26 20.12 8.09
CA ARG A 31 -3.73 20.38 6.74
C ARG A 31 -5.19 19.94 6.64
N THR A 32 -6.05 20.88 6.23
CA THR A 32 -7.47 20.63 6.03
C THR A 32 -7.69 19.47 5.07
N ALA A 33 -8.73 18.67 5.34
CA ALA A 33 -9.05 17.53 4.49
C ALA A 33 -9.53 18.00 3.11
N ARG A 34 -9.03 17.34 2.07
CA ARG A 34 -9.59 17.36 0.73
C ARG A 34 -10.30 16.04 0.49
N THR A 35 -11.49 16.09 -0.09
CA THR A 35 -12.29 14.91 -0.41
C THR A 35 -12.46 14.80 -1.92
N ASP A 36 -12.40 13.58 -2.44
CA ASP A 36 -12.77 13.27 -3.82
C ASP A 36 -13.69 12.05 -3.87
N ARG A 37 -13.85 11.39 -5.02
CA ARG A 37 -14.70 10.20 -5.15
C ARG A 37 -14.19 9.00 -4.35
N TYR A 38 -12.88 8.91 -4.12
CA TYR A 38 -12.19 7.72 -3.62
C TYR A 38 -11.33 7.97 -2.38
N GLY A 39 -11.05 9.21 -2.01
CA GLY A 39 -10.24 9.50 -0.84
C GLY A 39 -10.61 10.77 -0.07
N ILE A 40 -10.40 10.70 1.24
CA ILE A 40 -10.34 11.82 2.16
C ILE A 40 -8.88 11.95 2.58
N ARG A 41 -8.25 13.10 2.33
CA ARG A 41 -6.80 13.29 2.53
C ARG A 41 -6.52 14.57 3.28
N GLY A 42 -5.82 14.47 4.41
CA GLY A 42 -5.46 15.59 5.26
C GLY A 42 -4.10 15.41 5.91
N ALA A 43 -3.83 16.18 6.95
CA ALA A 43 -2.75 15.91 7.89
C ALA A 43 -3.16 16.35 9.29
N VAL A 44 -2.85 15.52 10.27
CA VAL A 44 -3.08 15.77 11.69
C VAL A 44 -1.75 15.91 12.40
N ALA A 45 -1.71 16.45 13.62
CA ALA A 45 -0.53 16.39 14.46
C ALA A 45 -0.69 15.36 15.57
N VAL A 46 0.30 14.50 15.73
CA VAL A 46 0.44 13.58 16.86
C VAL A 46 1.72 13.96 17.58
N ASP A 47 1.61 14.32 18.86
CA ASP A 47 2.74 14.80 19.68
C ASP A 47 3.58 15.88 18.99
N GLY A 48 2.90 16.85 18.37
CA GLY A 48 3.52 17.94 17.61
C GLY A 48 4.00 17.57 16.21
N THR A 49 4.16 16.28 15.90
CA THR A 49 4.63 15.78 14.60
C THR A 49 3.50 15.72 13.57
N PRO A 50 3.62 16.34 12.39
CA PRO A 50 2.65 16.20 11.32
C PRO A 50 2.61 14.76 10.78
N VAL A 51 1.42 14.15 10.78
CA VAL A 51 1.13 12.83 10.24
C VAL A 51 0.15 12.99 9.09
N LYS A 52 0.55 12.51 7.90
CA LYS A 52 -0.34 12.43 6.73
C LYS A 52 -1.45 11.42 7.05
N PHE A 53 -2.70 11.83 6.85
CA PHE A 53 -3.87 10.99 7.14
C PHE A 53 -4.72 10.82 5.89
N GLU A 54 -5.10 9.57 5.57
CA GLU A 54 -5.90 9.23 4.41
C GLU A 54 -6.94 8.16 4.74
N ILE A 55 -8.18 8.36 4.31
CA ILE A 55 -9.22 7.31 4.25
C ILE A 55 -9.52 7.09 2.78
N ILE A 56 -9.24 5.88 2.30
CA ILE A 56 -9.38 5.50 0.89
C ILE A 56 -10.47 4.46 0.76
N HIS A 57 -11.39 4.68 -0.19
CA HIS A 57 -12.29 3.64 -0.66
C HIS A 57 -11.59 2.86 -1.78
N GLU A 58 -11.09 1.67 -1.45
CA GLU A 58 -10.58 0.74 -2.46
C GLU A 58 -11.75 0.09 -3.19
N GLY A 59 -11.91 0.44 -4.46
CA GLY A 59 -13.01 -0.03 -5.31
C GLY A 59 -12.58 -1.00 -6.40
N ARG A 60 -11.27 -1.28 -6.52
CA ARG A 60 -10.72 -2.15 -7.58
C ARG A 60 -10.83 -3.63 -7.24
N ILE A 61 -10.66 -3.96 -5.96
CA ILE A 61 -10.79 -5.32 -5.43
C ILE A 61 -11.64 -5.31 -4.17
N ALA A 62 -12.33 -6.43 -3.91
CA ALA A 62 -13.00 -6.63 -2.63
C ALA A 62 -11.95 -6.94 -1.56
N LEU A 63 -11.95 -6.18 -0.47
CA LEU A 63 -11.13 -6.46 0.71
C LEU A 63 -11.85 -7.46 1.61
N ASP A 64 -11.12 -8.45 2.11
CA ASP A 64 -11.66 -9.47 3.00
C ASP A 64 -11.88 -8.88 4.40
N GLU A 65 -12.78 -9.48 5.17
CA GLU A 65 -13.01 -9.09 6.55
C GLU A 65 -11.79 -9.48 7.42
N PRO A 66 -11.19 -8.54 8.18
CA PRO A 66 -10.06 -8.85 9.04
C PRO A 66 -10.41 -9.90 10.10
N GLY A 67 -9.53 -10.89 10.26
CA GLY A 67 -9.65 -11.90 11.30
C GLY A 67 -9.20 -11.39 12.69
N PRO A 68 -9.35 -12.21 13.75
CA PRO A 68 -8.99 -11.82 15.11
C PRO A 68 -7.51 -11.43 15.31
N ASN A 69 -6.63 -11.89 14.43
CA ASN A 69 -5.19 -11.60 14.46
C ASN A 69 -4.80 -10.48 13.49
N ASP A 70 -5.74 -9.97 12.68
CA ASP A 70 -5.51 -8.89 11.73
C ASP A 70 -5.78 -7.54 12.40
N SER A 71 -5.04 -7.29 13.48
CA SER A 71 -5.12 -6.06 14.25
C SER A 71 -3.75 -5.66 14.81
N VAL A 72 -3.56 -4.35 14.95
CA VAL A 72 -2.46 -3.76 15.71
C VAL A 72 -3.08 -2.96 16.84
N ILE A 73 -2.84 -3.40 18.08
CA ILE A 73 -3.53 -2.89 19.27
C ILE A 73 -5.05 -3.11 19.07
N ASP A 74 -5.84 -2.04 18.93
CA ASP A 74 -7.29 -2.11 18.74
C ASP A 74 -7.71 -1.63 17.34
N THR A 75 -6.77 -1.53 16.41
CA THR A 75 -7.02 -1.09 15.04
C THR A 75 -6.95 -2.27 14.08
N ALA A 76 -8.07 -2.57 13.41
CA ALA A 76 -8.11 -3.59 12.37
C ALA A 76 -7.15 -3.24 11.22
N THR A 77 -6.42 -4.24 10.72
CA THR A 77 -5.53 -4.11 9.56
C THR A 77 -6.13 -4.82 8.35
N LEU A 78 -5.53 -4.63 7.18
CA LEU A 78 -5.79 -5.53 6.06
C LEU A 78 -5.39 -6.96 6.44
N THR A 79 -6.07 -7.94 5.85
CA THR A 79 -5.59 -9.31 5.86
C THR A 79 -4.20 -9.38 5.18
N PRO A 80 -3.35 -10.36 5.52
CA PRO A 80 -2.07 -10.54 4.82
C PRO A 80 -2.24 -10.68 3.30
N LEU A 81 -3.31 -11.35 2.86
CA LEU A 81 -3.63 -11.50 1.43
C LEU A 81 -3.95 -10.16 0.77
N ASP A 82 -4.76 -9.31 1.43
CA ASP A 82 -5.10 -7.98 0.91
C ASP A 82 -3.91 -7.02 0.93
N ALA A 83 -3.03 -7.14 1.92
CA ALA A 83 -1.78 -6.39 1.95
C ALA A 83 -0.90 -6.72 0.73
N VAL A 84 -0.80 -8.02 0.37
CA VAL A 84 -0.10 -8.47 -0.84
C VAL A 84 -0.82 -7.98 -2.11
N ALA A 85 -2.13 -8.22 -2.23
CA ALA A 85 -2.90 -7.87 -3.43
C ALA A 85 -2.87 -6.36 -3.72
N THR A 86 -3.01 -5.52 -2.69
CA THR A 86 -2.95 -4.06 -2.85
C THR A 86 -1.56 -3.55 -3.22
N LYS A 87 -0.48 -4.20 -2.74
CA LYS A 87 0.89 -3.89 -3.18
C LYS A 87 1.14 -4.29 -4.62
N VAL A 88 0.62 -5.44 -5.04
CA VAL A 88 0.68 -5.90 -6.43
C VAL A 88 -0.05 -4.92 -7.36
N LEU A 89 -1.25 -4.47 -7.00
CA LEU A 89 -2.00 -3.44 -7.75
C LEU A 89 -1.23 -2.11 -7.84
N ALA A 90 -0.71 -1.64 -6.72
CA ALA A 90 0.05 -0.40 -6.69
C ALA A 90 1.32 -0.49 -7.55
N ASN A 91 1.99 -1.64 -7.57
CA ASN A 91 3.12 -1.87 -8.46
C ASN A 91 2.70 -1.78 -9.93
N ASP A 92 1.61 -2.43 -10.34
CA ASP A 92 1.12 -2.34 -11.72
C ASP A 92 0.83 -0.89 -12.15
N ASP A 93 0.22 -0.09 -11.26
CA ASP A 93 -0.09 1.31 -11.53
C ASP A 93 1.16 2.17 -11.80
N ARG A 94 2.30 1.90 -11.12
CA ARG A 94 3.41 2.88 -11.06
C ARG A 94 4.83 2.32 -10.96
N TRP A 95 5.07 1.05 -11.30
CA TRP A 95 6.42 0.46 -11.24
C TRP A 95 7.46 1.25 -12.05
N ALA A 96 7.04 1.89 -13.15
CA ALA A 96 7.92 2.69 -14.01
C ALA A 96 8.20 4.10 -13.44
N ASP A 97 7.43 4.56 -12.46
CA ASP A 97 7.59 5.88 -11.86
C ASP A 97 8.75 5.88 -10.85
N ARG A 98 9.83 6.58 -11.20
CA ARG A 98 11.03 6.65 -10.35
C ARG A 98 10.80 7.49 -9.09
N SER A 99 9.80 8.38 -9.07
CA SER A 99 9.51 9.23 -7.92
C SER A 99 9.00 8.46 -6.70
N VAL A 100 8.48 7.24 -6.91
CA VAL A 100 8.05 6.35 -5.82
C VAL A 100 9.14 5.41 -5.30
N ALA A 101 10.35 5.50 -5.86
CA ALA A 101 11.52 4.71 -5.45
C ALA A 101 11.25 3.18 -5.40
N SER A 102 10.46 2.66 -6.35
CA SER A 102 10.08 1.24 -6.45
C SER A 102 9.53 0.64 -5.15
N ARG A 103 8.90 1.47 -4.30
CA ARG A 103 8.49 1.08 -2.94
C ARG A 103 7.57 -0.12 -2.92
N ASP A 104 6.63 -0.24 -3.86
CA ASP A 104 5.61 -1.30 -3.82
C ASP A 104 6.21 -2.70 -4.02
N VAL A 105 7.11 -2.88 -5.00
CA VAL A 105 7.81 -4.17 -5.21
C VAL A 105 8.83 -4.45 -4.10
N ILE A 106 9.46 -3.41 -3.55
CA ILE A 106 10.39 -3.57 -2.41
C ILE A 106 9.61 -4.01 -1.17
N ASP A 107 8.49 -3.37 -0.85
CA ASP A 107 7.62 -3.75 0.27
C ASP A 107 7.13 -5.20 0.10
N LEU A 108 6.77 -5.60 -1.13
CA LEU A 108 6.38 -6.99 -1.42
C LEU A 108 7.53 -7.98 -1.16
N ALA A 109 8.76 -7.66 -1.57
CA ALA A 109 9.95 -8.45 -1.29
C ALA A 109 10.29 -8.50 0.21
N MET A 110 9.96 -7.43 0.96
CA MET A 110 10.15 -7.38 2.41
C MET A 110 9.09 -8.18 3.18
N ILE A 111 7.83 -8.16 2.73
CA ILE A 111 6.77 -9.06 3.22
C ILE A 111 7.18 -10.52 2.99
N SER A 112 7.86 -10.79 1.88
CA SER A 112 8.36 -12.12 1.51
C SER A 112 7.26 -13.20 1.56
N PRO A 113 6.11 -13.00 0.86
CA PRO A 113 5.07 -14.00 0.82
C PRO A 113 5.60 -15.30 0.21
N ASP A 114 5.12 -16.45 0.69
CA ASP A 114 5.38 -17.70 -0.01
C ASP A 114 4.68 -17.72 -1.39
N GLY A 115 5.06 -18.65 -2.26
CA GLY A 115 4.52 -18.73 -3.61
C GLY A 115 2.99 -18.91 -3.66
N THR A 116 2.39 -19.56 -2.65
CA THR A 116 0.93 -19.73 -2.59
C THR A 116 0.24 -18.41 -2.26
N MET A 117 0.75 -17.68 -1.27
CA MET A 117 0.25 -16.36 -0.88
C MET A 117 0.41 -15.35 -2.03
N LEU A 118 1.58 -15.35 -2.69
CA LEU A 118 1.83 -14.48 -3.84
C LEU A 118 0.88 -14.79 -5.00
N ALA A 119 0.71 -16.06 -5.37
CA ALA A 119 -0.20 -16.47 -6.43
C ALA A 119 -1.65 -16.05 -6.15
N ARG A 120 -2.12 -16.19 -4.90
CA ARG A 120 -3.45 -15.73 -4.48
C ARG A 120 -3.58 -14.21 -4.54
N GLY A 121 -2.56 -13.48 -4.09
CA GLY A 121 -2.54 -12.01 -4.14
C GLY A 121 -2.55 -11.47 -5.57
N ILE A 122 -1.78 -12.11 -6.47
CA ILE A 122 -1.80 -11.83 -7.90
C ILE A 122 -3.19 -12.11 -8.49
N ALA A 123 -3.75 -13.30 -8.26
CA ALA A 123 -5.07 -13.64 -8.77
C ALA A 123 -6.16 -12.65 -8.30
N LYS A 124 -6.06 -12.18 -7.05
CA LYS A 124 -6.97 -11.16 -6.50
C LYS A 124 -6.80 -9.80 -7.21
N ALA A 125 -5.57 -9.39 -7.49
CA ALA A 125 -5.26 -8.17 -8.23
C ALA A 125 -5.64 -8.24 -9.72
N GLU A 126 -5.49 -9.41 -10.35
CA GLU A 126 -5.84 -9.68 -11.75
C GLU A 126 -7.33 -9.47 -12.03
N VAL A 127 -8.21 -9.56 -11.01
CA VAL A 127 -9.64 -9.20 -11.15
C VAL A 127 -9.82 -7.75 -11.62
N ALA A 128 -8.91 -6.83 -11.23
CA ALA A 128 -8.99 -5.42 -11.61
C ALA A 128 -8.32 -5.10 -12.95
N TYR A 129 -7.11 -5.61 -13.18
CA TYR A 129 -6.26 -5.20 -14.31
C TYR A 129 -5.84 -6.33 -15.26
N GLY A 130 -6.24 -7.57 -14.99
CA GLY A 130 -5.93 -8.72 -15.83
C GLY A 130 -4.42 -8.97 -15.94
N SER A 131 -3.97 -9.34 -17.14
CA SER A 131 -2.63 -9.89 -17.36
C SER A 131 -1.46 -8.89 -17.23
N THR A 132 -1.71 -7.60 -16.98
CA THR A 132 -0.63 -6.60 -16.79
C THR A 132 0.15 -6.84 -15.51
N ILE A 133 -0.54 -7.33 -14.47
CA ILE A 133 -0.03 -7.54 -13.11
C ILE A 133 1.31 -8.26 -13.10
N ARG A 134 1.38 -9.46 -13.71
CA ARG A 134 2.60 -10.28 -13.71
C ARG A 134 3.73 -9.59 -14.46
N ARG A 135 3.45 -9.04 -15.64
CA ARG A 135 4.45 -8.33 -16.44
C ARG A 135 5.03 -7.13 -15.70
N ALA A 136 4.20 -6.36 -15.00
CA ALA A 136 4.67 -5.24 -14.18
C ALA A 136 5.54 -5.69 -13.01
N LEU A 137 5.20 -6.80 -12.35
CA LEU A 137 6.03 -7.38 -11.30
C LEU A 137 7.40 -7.83 -11.84
N HIS A 138 7.44 -8.61 -12.92
CA HIS A 138 8.70 -9.00 -13.57
C HIS A 138 9.54 -7.76 -13.92
N SER A 139 8.93 -6.77 -14.57
CA SER A 139 9.64 -5.54 -14.98
C SER A 139 10.18 -4.74 -13.80
N ALA A 140 9.45 -4.69 -12.69
CA ALA A 140 9.86 -3.99 -11.48
C ALA A 140 11.04 -4.71 -10.78
N VAL A 141 10.99 -6.05 -10.72
CA VAL A 141 12.07 -6.84 -10.15
C VAL A 141 13.32 -6.76 -11.03
N ASP A 142 13.19 -6.95 -12.34
CA ASP A 142 14.31 -6.85 -13.30
C ASP A 142 14.99 -5.49 -13.26
N LEU A 143 14.21 -4.41 -13.15
CA LEU A 143 14.74 -3.06 -13.00
C LEU A 143 15.63 -2.95 -11.76
N LEU A 144 15.17 -3.48 -10.62
CA LEU A 144 15.91 -3.36 -9.36
C LEU A 144 17.11 -4.31 -9.31
N THR A 145 17.04 -5.51 -9.89
CA THR A 145 18.16 -6.45 -9.91
C THR A 145 19.22 -6.05 -10.93
N GLY A 146 18.79 -5.59 -12.11
CA GLY A 146 19.66 -5.18 -13.22
C GLY A 146 20.29 -3.80 -13.08
N ASN A 147 19.86 -2.96 -12.12
CA ASN A 147 20.40 -1.61 -11.93
C ASN A 147 20.79 -1.35 -10.47
N SER A 148 22.05 -1.60 -10.12
CA SER A 148 22.57 -1.42 -8.77
C SER A 148 22.54 0.02 -8.26
N ASP A 149 22.78 1.00 -9.14
CA ASP A 149 22.79 2.42 -8.77
C ASP A 149 21.38 2.89 -8.42
N TYR A 150 20.38 2.50 -9.23
CA TYR A 150 18.98 2.81 -8.94
C TYR A 150 18.48 2.08 -7.69
N ARG A 151 18.86 0.82 -7.48
CA ARG A 151 18.53 0.07 -6.27
C ARG A 151 19.12 0.74 -5.01
N ARG A 152 20.39 1.16 -5.06
CA ARG A 152 21.02 1.92 -3.97
C ARG A 152 20.27 3.21 -3.68
N HIS A 153 19.92 3.97 -4.72
CA HIS A 153 19.11 5.17 -4.58
C HIS A 153 17.76 4.89 -3.91
N CYS A 154 17.06 3.83 -4.30
CA CYS A 154 15.80 3.44 -3.67
C CYS A 154 16.01 3.13 -2.17
N ARG A 155 17.05 2.38 -1.81
CA ARG A 155 17.38 2.07 -0.41
C ARG A 155 17.67 3.32 0.42
N GLU A 156 18.36 4.31 -0.15
CA GLU A 156 18.64 5.60 0.50
C GLU A 156 17.36 6.42 0.74
N ILE A 157 16.53 6.58 -0.30
CA ILE A 157 15.25 7.32 -0.21
C ILE A 157 14.29 6.67 0.79
N LEU A 158 14.23 5.33 0.79
CA LEU A 158 13.40 4.56 1.70
C LEU A 158 14.03 4.37 3.08
N ARG A 159 15.25 4.87 3.30
CA ARG A 159 16.02 4.76 4.56
C ARG A 159 16.11 3.33 5.08
N MET A 160 16.35 2.40 4.16
CA MET A 160 16.39 0.97 4.48
C MET A 160 17.67 0.61 5.24
N THR A 161 17.52 -0.22 6.28
CA THR A 161 18.65 -0.78 7.04
C THR A 161 19.16 -2.10 6.48
N VAL A 162 18.36 -2.74 5.62
CA VAL A 162 18.69 -4.00 4.94
C VAL A 162 19.86 -3.79 3.97
N SER A 163 20.79 -4.75 3.90
CA SER A 163 21.93 -4.71 2.97
C SER A 163 21.48 -4.82 1.51
N ASP A 164 22.37 -4.46 0.58
CA ASP A 164 22.06 -4.57 -0.85
C ASP A 164 21.85 -6.03 -1.26
N ASP A 165 22.74 -6.91 -0.80
CA ASP A 165 22.71 -8.34 -1.09
C ASP A 165 21.43 -9.01 -0.56
N GLU A 166 20.99 -8.64 0.65
CA GLU A 166 19.75 -9.18 1.22
C GLU A 166 18.52 -8.71 0.43
N LEU A 167 18.50 -7.46 -0.05
CA LEU A 167 17.42 -6.98 -0.91
C LEU A 167 17.42 -7.73 -2.26
N VAL A 168 18.58 -7.90 -2.89
CA VAL A 168 18.73 -8.66 -4.14
C VAL A 168 18.26 -10.10 -3.95
N ARG A 169 18.62 -10.74 -2.83
CA ARG A 169 18.18 -12.10 -2.49
C ARG A 169 16.66 -12.19 -2.39
N ARG A 170 16.02 -11.26 -1.68
CA ARG A 170 14.55 -11.21 -1.53
C ARG A 170 13.84 -10.97 -2.86
N LEU A 171 14.38 -10.07 -3.69
CA LEU A 171 13.88 -9.83 -5.05
C LEU A 171 14.01 -11.08 -5.92
N GLY A 172 15.11 -11.82 -5.79
CA GLY A 172 15.29 -13.11 -6.47
C GLY A 172 14.28 -14.17 -6.01
N THR A 173 14.02 -14.29 -4.70
CA THR A 173 12.96 -15.18 -4.18
C THR A 173 11.58 -14.80 -4.71
N LEU A 174 11.29 -13.49 -4.75
CA LEU A 174 10.04 -12.99 -5.33
C LEU A 174 9.94 -13.36 -6.81
N MET A 175 11.00 -13.14 -7.60
CA MET A 175 11.02 -13.50 -9.02
C MET A 175 10.76 -14.99 -9.25
N ALA A 176 11.46 -15.85 -8.51
CA ALA A 176 11.31 -17.30 -8.63
C ALA A 176 9.92 -17.82 -8.24
N SER A 177 9.13 -17.00 -7.53
CA SER A 177 7.74 -17.32 -7.17
C SER A 177 6.71 -16.81 -8.19
N LEU A 178 7.15 -16.08 -9.23
CA LEU A 178 6.30 -15.60 -10.32
C LEU A 178 6.21 -16.59 -11.49
N ASP A 179 7.25 -17.41 -11.66
CA ASP A 179 7.39 -18.47 -12.66
C ASP A 179 6.65 -19.77 -12.26
#